data_AF-A0A0Z8ENJ6-F1
#
_entry.id   AF-A0A0Z8ENJ6-F1
#
_cell.length_a   1.000
_cell.length_b   1.000
_cell.length_c   1.000
_cell.angle_alpha   90.00
_cell.angle_beta   90.00
_cell.angle_gamma   90.00
#
_symmetry.space_group_name_H-M   'P 1'
#
loop_
_entity.id
_entity.type
_entity.pdbx_description
1 polymer ?
#
loop_
_entity_poly.entity_id
_entity_poly.type
_entity_poly.pdbx_seq_one_letter_code
_entity_poly.pdbx_strand_id
1 'polypeptide(L)'
;MDQYSGTSGADTASLYSSVLVQKQDAGKGVVVDIKTPQNITLITETQYANAAITAGATDVLIDVASPIQVTGESALTGVYKALAANGETVDTARTEVAQQELETVNEVATAHTGDTNFDSSALDKAVAEIKTALADYKKSNGQVASESDINTIINDVLANNGLENVITADEISKLVTFAKAYQETSAIDSAEVAAQLNQFKQQAEQQISEAYKNLQDSGILEKIGAFFENLWKGLTGLFA
;
A
#
# COMPACT_ATOMS: atom_id res chain seq x y z
N MET A 1 4.56 -13.10 -48.35
CA MET A 1 5.63 -12.16 -48.74
C MET A 1 5.42 -10.88 -47.96
N ASP A 2 6.21 -10.47 -46.97
CA ASP A 2 7.27 -11.09 -46.19
C ASP A 2 7.47 -10.20 -44.96
N GLN A 3 7.70 -10.85 -43.81
CA GLN A 3 8.65 -10.49 -42.75
C GLN A 3 9.03 -9.00 -42.56
N TYR A 4 8.75 -8.51 -41.35
CA TYR A 4 9.80 -7.82 -40.60
C TYR A 4 9.87 -8.40 -39.19
N SER A 5 10.97 -9.09 -38.95
CA SER A 5 11.39 -9.71 -37.70
C SER A 5 11.77 -8.68 -36.63
N GLY A 6 11.53 -9.05 -35.38
CA GLY A 6 12.57 -9.02 -34.35
C GLY A 6 12.91 -7.65 -33.76
N THR A 7 12.27 -7.34 -32.63
CA THR A 7 13.04 -6.83 -31.49
C THR A 7 12.85 -7.81 -30.34
N SER A 8 13.94 -8.52 -30.10
CA SER A 8 14.23 -9.46 -29.03
C SER A 8 14.10 -8.82 -27.65
N GLY A 9 13.51 -9.57 -26.71
CA GLY A 9 13.75 -9.41 -25.28
C GLY A 9 12.93 -8.30 -24.60
N ALA A 10 11.60 -8.34 -24.72
CA ALA A 10 10.78 -7.88 -23.61
C ALA A 10 10.53 -9.13 -22.77
N ASP A 11 11.22 -9.24 -21.63
CA ASP A 11 10.82 -10.18 -20.59
C ASP A 11 9.32 -9.99 -20.37
N THR A 12 8.54 -10.94 -20.87
CA THR A 12 7.20 -11.16 -20.35
C THR A 12 7.43 -11.65 -18.93
N ALA A 13 7.74 -10.72 -18.01
CA ALA A 13 7.57 -10.92 -16.59
C ALA A 13 6.16 -11.48 -16.49
N SER A 14 6.09 -12.79 -16.26
CA SER A 14 4.84 -13.50 -16.37
C SER A 14 4.00 -12.99 -15.22
N LEU A 15 3.10 -12.05 -15.51
CA LEU A 15 2.21 -11.47 -14.52
C LEU A 15 1.24 -12.58 -14.16
N TYR A 16 1.54 -13.29 -13.07
CA TYR A 16 0.72 -14.40 -12.61
C TYR A 16 -0.49 -13.91 -11.80
N SER A 17 -0.61 -12.61 -11.54
CA SER A 17 -1.80 -12.00 -10.96
C SER A 17 -2.58 -11.18 -11.98
N SER A 18 -3.90 -11.30 -11.96
CA SER A 18 -4.85 -10.53 -12.75
C SER A 18 -5.57 -9.52 -11.88
N VAL A 19 -5.97 -8.41 -12.48
CA VAL A 19 -6.82 -7.42 -11.83
C VAL A 19 -8.02 -7.04 -12.69
N LEU A 20 -9.10 -6.68 -12.01
CA LEU A 20 -10.28 -6.06 -12.61
C LEU A 20 -10.58 -4.78 -11.85
N VAL A 21 -10.59 -3.65 -12.56
CA VAL A 21 -10.90 -2.33 -11.98
C VAL A 21 -12.26 -1.88 -12.48
N GLN A 22 -13.19 -1.68 -11.56
CA GLN A 22 -14.56 -1.26 -11.84
C GLN A 22 -14.82 0.11 -11.21
N LYS A 23 -15.37 1.04 -11.99
CA LYS A 23 -15.81 2.32 -11.43
C LYS A 23 -16.98 2.10 -10.46
N GLN A 24 -16.96 2.80 -9.35
CA GLN A 24 -18.02 2.83 -8.35
C GLN A 24 -18.71 4.20 -8.32
N ASP A 25 -19.83 4.27 -7.60
CA ASP A 25 -20.51 5.53 -7.33
C ASP A 25 -19.61 6.47 -6.50
N ALA A 26 -19.81 7.78 -6.66
CA ALA A 26 -19.02 8.79 -5.96
C ALA A 26 -19.08 8.63 -4.43
N GLY A 27 -17.91 8.73 -3.78
CA GLY A 27 -17.76 8.61 -2.32
C GLY A 27 -17.68 7.18 -1.79
N LYS A 28 -17.53 6.18 -2.67
CA LYS A 28 -17.28 4.78 -2.28
C LYS A 28 -15.83 4.51 -1.92
N GLY A 29 -14.93 5.36 -2.38
CA GLY A 29 -13.51 5.24 -2.10
C GLY A 29 -12.82 4.24 -3.03
N VAL A 30 -11.53 4.01 -2.81
CA VAL A 30 -10.81 2.89 -3.42
C VAL A 30 -10.96 1.66 -2.54
N VAL A 31 -11.67 0.65 -3.04
CA VAL A 31 -11.88 -0.63 -2.36
C VAL A 31 -11.13 -1.72 -3.12
N VAL A 32 -10.40 -2.56 -2.38
CA VAL A 32 -9.66 -3.69 -2.95
C VAL A 32 -10.24 -4.98 -2.37
N ASP A 33 -10.41 -5.99 -3.21
CA ASP A 33 -10.85 -7.33 -2.81
C ASP A 33 -9.91 -8.38 -3.42
N ILE A 34 -9.13 -9.05 -2.58
CA ILE A 34 -8.27 -10.15 -3.00
C ILE A 34 -9.13 -11.42 -3.09
N LYS A 35 -9.53 -11.79 -4.31
CA LYS A 35 -10.40 -12.95 -4.59
C LYS A 35 -9.75 -14.29 -4.29
N THR A 36 -8.42 -14.34 -4.25
CA THR A 36 -7.64 -15.55 -3.99
C THR A 36 -6.63 -15.28 -2.87
N PRO A 37 -7.07 -15.08 -1.62
CA PRO A 37 -6.21 -14.65 -0.52
C PRO A 37 -5.11 -15.67 -0.20
N GLN A 38 -5.32 -16.96 -0.49
CA GLN A 38 -4.30 -18.01 -0.34
C GLN A 38 -3.14 -17.89 -1.35
N ASN A 39 -3.33 -17.14 -2.43
CA ASN A 39 -2.40 -17.04 -3.55
C ASN A 39 -1.72 -15.66 -3.64
N ILE A 40 -2.20 -14.65 -2.92
CA ILE A 40 -1.51 -13.36 -2.76
C ILE A 40 -0.97 -13.32 -1.33
N THR A 41 0.33 -13.53 -1.17
CA THR A 41 0.90 -13.89 0.14
C THR A 41 1.48 -12.74 0.93
N LEU A 42 1.67 -11.60 0.28
CA LEU A 42 2.52 -10.55 0.83
C LEU A 42 1.83 -9.18 0.82
N ILE A 43 1.26 -8.77 -0.32
CA ILE A 43 0.55 -7.50 -0.42
C ILE A 43 -0.88 -7.60 0.10
N THR A 44 -1.27 -6.70 1.00
CA THR A 44 -2.62 -6.62 1.56
C THR A 44 -3.56 -5.74 0.74
N GLU A 45 -4.88 -5.86 0.96
CA GLU A 45 -5.89 -5.00 0.34
C GLU A 45 -5.68 -3.52 0.65
N THR A 46 -5.32 -3.20 1.91
CA THR A 46 -5.04 -1.84 2.36
C THR A 46 -3.82 -1.24 1.69
N GLN A 47 -2.76 -2.03 1.48
CA GLN A 47 -1.56 -1.62 0.75
C GLN A 47 -1.86 -1.32 -0.71
N TYR A 48 -2.61 -2.19 -1.40
CA TYR A 48 -3.08 -1.91 -2.76
C TYR A 48 -3.92 -0.64 -2.83
N ALA A 49 -4.84 -0.44 -1.88
CA ALA A 49 -5.71 0.73 -1.87
C ALA A 49 -4.88 2.01 -1.72
N ASN A 50 -3.94 2.03 -0.76
CA ASN A 50 -3.12 3.20 -0.47
C ASN A 50 -2.25 3.60 -1.68
N ALA A 51 -1.61 2.62 -2.32
CA ALA A 51 -0.82 2.82 -3.53
C ALA A 51 -1.70 3.26 -4.72
N ALA A 52 -2.86 2.62 -4.94
CA ALA A 52 -3.77 2.99 -6.00
C ALA A 52 -4.28 4.43 -5.84
N ILE A 53 -4.56 4.88 -4.62
CA ILE A 53 -4.93 6.28 -4.33
C ILE A 53 -3.78 7.23 -4.70
N THR A 54 -2.54 6.91 -4.35
CA THR A 54 -1.36 7.71 -4.74
C THR A 54 -1.24 7.83 -6.27
N ALA A 55 -1.55 6.76 -7.00
CA ALA A 55 -1.60 6.76 -8.46
C ALA A 55 -2.78 7.56 -9.05
N GLY A 56 -3.77 7.95 -8.22
CA GLY A 56 -4.93 8.75 -8.61
C GLY A 56 -6.24 7.97 -8.73
N ALA A 57 -6.28 6.71 -8.31
CA ALA A 57 -7.53 5.95 -8.27
C ALA A 57 -8.56 6.64 -7.36
N THR A 58 -9.79 6.74 -7.84
CA THR A 58 -10.89 7.42 -7.15
C THR A 58 -12.17 6.65 -7.39
N ASP A 59 -12.86 6.26 -6.31
CA ASP A 59 -14.16 5.57 -6.38
C ASP A 59 -14.14 4.35 -7.30
N VAL A 60 -13.28 3.37 -6.98
CA VAL A 60 -13.12 2.13 -7.76
C VAL A 60 -13.10 0.90 -6.87
N LEU A 61 -13.61 -0.21 -7.41
CA LEU A 61 -13.41 -1.56 -6.90
C LEU A 61 -12.28 -2.23 -7.69
N ILE A 62 -11.28 -2.72 -6.99
CA ILE A 62 -10.14 -3.44 -7.56
C ILE A 62 -10.21 -4.89 -7.07
N ASP A 63 -10.59 -5.79 -7.96
CA ASP A 63 -10.50 -7.22 -7.68
C ASP A 63 -9.11 -7.73 -8.06
N VAL A 64 -8.41 -8.39 -7.15
CA VAL A 64 -7.07 -8.97 -7.36
C VAL A 64 -7.14 -10.49 -7.23
N ALA A 65 -6.58 -11.21 -8.20
CA ALA A 65 -6.57 -12.68 -8.16
C ALA A 65 -5.28 -13.26 -8.76
N SER A 66 -4.86 -14.43 -8.30
CA SER A 66 -3.79 -15.21 -8.93
C SER A 66 -4.14 -16.72 -8.90
N PRO A 67 -3.86 -17.49 -9.97
CA PRO A 67 -4.08 -18.93 -9.99
C PRO A 67 -2.95 -19.71 -9.27
N ILE A 68 -1.83 -19.05 -8.94
CA ILE A 68 -0.70 -19.64 -8.22
C ILE A 68 -0.26 -18.70 -7.10
N GLN A 69 0.61 -19.17 -6.21
CA GLN A 69 1.12 -18.34 -5.12
C GLN A 69 2.11 -17.29 -5.62
N VAL A 70 1.86 -16.02 -5.31
CA VAL A 70 2.71 -14.86 -5.63
C VAL A 70 2.69 -13.82 -4.50
N THR A 71 3.67 -12.92 -4.51
CA THR A 71 3.76 -11.78 -3.60
C THR A 71 2.63 -10.77 -3.83
N GLY A 72 2.30 -10.50 -5.09
CA GLY A 72 1.21 -9.59 -5.50
C GLY A 72 1.68 -8.33 -6.23
N GLU A 73 2.96 -7.99 -6.22
CA GLU A 73 3.47 -6.73 -6.79
C GLU A 73 3.07 -6.51 -8.26
N SER A 74 3.03 -7.59 -9.05
CA SER A 74 2.58 -7.57 -10.46
C SER A 74 1.13 -7.08 -10.64
N ALA A 75 0.27 -7.25 -9.62
CA ALA A 75 -1.12 -6.87 -9.70
C ALA A 75 -1.28 -5.35 -9.72
N LEU A 76 -0.45 -4.63 -8.97
CA LEU A 76 -0.49 -3.17 -8.90
C LEU A 76 -0.17 -2.54 -10.26
N THR A 77 0.80 -3.10 -11.00
CA THR A 77 1.04 -2.73 -12.41
C THR A 77 -0.21 -2.93 -13.27
N GLY A 78 -0.95 -4.01 -13.05
CA GLY A 78 -2.23 -4.27 -13.70
C GLY A 78 -3.28 -3.22 -13.38
N VAL A 79 -3.34 -2.74 -12.13
CA VAL A 79 -4.31 -1.72 -11.68
C VAL A 79 -4.11 -0.46 -12.50
N TYR A 80 -2.86 -0.02 -12.66
CA TYR A 80 -2.54 1.18 -13.42
C TYR A 80 -2.91 1.05 -14.89
N LYS A 81 -2.65 -0.10 -15.50
CA LYS A 81 -3.05 -0.37 -16.88
C LYS A 81 -4.57 -0.35 -17.05
N ALA A 82 -5.31 -0.87 -16.08
CA ALA A 82 -6.77 -0.85 -16.10
C ALA A 82 -7.34 0.57 -15.89
N LEU A 83 -6.74 1.38 -15.01
CA LEU A 83 -7.09 2.78 -14.84
C LEU A 83 -6.84 3.59 -16.13
N ALA A 84 -5.69 3.41 -16.78
CA ALA A 84 -5.40 4.01 -18.09
C ALA A 84 -6.44 3.60 -19.14
N ALA A 85 -6.80 2.32 -19.19
CA ALA A 85 -7.79 1.80 -20.12
C ALA A 85 -9.20 2.36 -19.87
N ASN A 86 -9.51 2.74 -18.63
CA ASN A 86 -10.77 3.39 -18.24
C ASN A 86 -10.80 4.91 -18.58
N GLY A 87 -9.79 5.41 -19.29
CA GLY A 87 -9.70 6.81 -19.73
C GLY A 87 -9.16 7.76 -18.67
N GLU A 88 -8.67 7.24 -17.54
CA GLU A 88 -7.95 8.04 -16.54
C GLU A 88 -6.56 8.40 -17.10
N THR A 89 -6.12 9.64 -16.90
CA THR A 89 -4.74 10.01 -17.23
C THR A 89 -3.82 9.41 -16.19
N VAL A 90 -3.04 8.40 -16.57
CA VAL A 90 -2.03 7.81 -15.70
C VAL A 90 -0.81 8.71 -15.68
N ASP A 91 -0.62 9.41 -14.57
CA ASP A 91 0.59 10.16 -14.28
C ASP A 91 1.70 9.15 -13.91
N THR A 92 2.70 9.03 -14.79
CA THR A 92 3.81 8.10 -14.62
C THR A 92 4.55 8.36 -13.31
N ALA A 93 4.76 9.62 -12.92
CA ALA A 93 5.45 9.95 -11.67
C ALA A 93 4.63 9.50 -10.44
N ARG A 94 3.31 9.69 -10.47
CA ARG A 94 2.42 9.14 -9.42
C ARG A 94 2.49 7.62 -9.37
N THR A 95 2.55 6.97 -10.52
CA THR A 95 2.57 5.51 -10.65
C THR A 95 3.87 4.90 -10.13
N GLU A 96 5.00 5.57 -10.38
CA GLU A 96 6.31 5.19 -9.85
C GLU A 96 6.35 5.37 -8.32
N VAL A 97 5.89 6.52 -7.82
CA VAL A 97 5.82 6.76 -6.37
C VAL A 97 4.86 5.80 -5.67
N ALA A 98 3.75 5.44 -6.29
CA ALA A 98 2.83 4.45 -5.74
C ALA A 98 3.42 3.03 -5.70
N GLN A 99 4.30 2.67 -6.64
CA GLN A 99 5.07 1.42 -6.55
C GLN A 99 6.09 1.48 -5.43
N GLN A 100 6.84 2.57 -5.35
CA GLN A 100 7.80 2.81 -4.26
C GLN A 100 7.12 2.79 -2.88
N GLU A 101 5.90 3.33 -2.78
CA GLU A 101 5.07 3.24 -1.59
C GLU A 101 4.82 1.78 -1.22
N LEU A 102 4.31 0.99 -2.16
CA LEU A 102 3.99 -0.42 -1.94
C LEU A 102 5.23 -1.19 -1.48
N GLU A 103 6.35 -1.02 -2.18
CA GLU A 103 7.63 -1.64 -1.85
C GLU A 103 8.10 -1.24 -0.45
N THR A 104 8.11 0.07 -0.15
CA THR A 104 8.56 0.59 1.16
C THR A 104 7.71 0.02 2.29
N VAL A 105 6.38 0.10 2.16
CA VAL A 105 5.46 -0.39 3.19
C VAL A 105 5.59 -1.89 3.36
N ASN A 106 5.75 -2.62 2.26
CA ASN A 106 5.88 -4.07 2.30
C ASN A 106 7.21 -4.53 2.90
N GLU A 107 8.33 -3.87 2.57
CA GLU A 107 9.63 -4.17 3.15
C GLU A 107 9.61 -3.99 4.67
N VAL A 108 9.03 -2.89 5.15
CA VAL A 108 8.87 -2.62 6.58
C VAL A 108 7.97 -3.68 7.22
N ALA A 109 6.78 -3.95 6.65
CA ALA A 109 5.87 -4.94 7.19
C ALA A 109 6.49 -6.35 7.26
N THR A 110 7.27 -6.72 6.24
CA THR A 110 7.96 -8.00 6.18
C THR A 110 9.05 -8.11 7.24
N ALA A 111 9.83 -7.04 7.44
CA ALA A 111 10.89 -7.00 8.46
C ALA A 111 10.36 -7.22 9.88
N HIS A 112 9.10 -6.84 10.13
CA HIS A 112 8.40 -7.00 11.42
C HIS A 112 7.45 -8.20 11.47
N THR A 113 7.57 -9.15 10.53
CA THR A 113 6.74 -10.36 10.55
C THR A 113 6.96 -11.15 11.84
N GLY A 114 5.90 -11.30 12.64
CA GLY A 114 5.93 -12.01 13.92
C GLY A 114 6.25 -11.12 15.13
N ASP A 115 6.50 -9.83 14.93
CA ASP A 115 6.55 -8.88 16.05
C ASP A 115 5.12 -8.53 16.50
N THR A 116 4.77 -8.90 17.73
CA THR A 116 3.45 -8.64 18.31
C THR A 116 3.20 -7.16 18.61
N ASN A 117 4.25 -6.33 18.61
CA ASN A 117 4.15 -4.89 18.80
C ASN A 117 3.98 -4.13 17.47
N PHE A 118 4.09 -4.82 16.33
CA PHE A 118 3.92 -4.24 15.01
C PHE A 118 2.52 -4.57 14.46
N ASP A 119 1.82 -3.54 13.98
CA ASP A 119 0.56 -3.68 13.25
C ASP A 119 0.73 -3.10 11.84
N SER A 120 0.68 -3.96 10.83
CA SER A 120 0.77 -3.54 9.42
C SER A 120 -0.33 -2.57 9.02
N SER A 121 -1.52 -2.67 9.62
CA SER A 121 -2.63 -1.74 9.36
C SER A 121 -2.33 -0.35 9.95
N ALA A 122 -1.65 -0.31 11.09
CA ALA A 122 -1.17 0.95 11.67
C ALA A 122 -0.08 1.59 10.78
N LEU A 123 0.79 0.80 10.16
CA LEU A 123 1.76 1.30 9.18
C LEU A 123 1.07 1.85 7.93
N ASP A 124 0.11 1.12 7.36
CA ASP A 124 -0.66 1.58 6.19
C ASP A 124 -1.37 2.91 6.48
N LYS A 125 -1.98 3.01 7.67
CA LYS A 125 -2.60 4.24 8.17
C LYS A 125 -1.58 5.36 8.32
N ALA A 126 -0.44 5.10 8.97
CA ALA A 126 0.63 6.07 9.16
C ALA A 126 1.14 6.62 7.82
N VAL A 127 1.30 5.79 6.79
CA VAL A 127 1.72 6.22 5.45
C VAL A 127 0.68 7.14 4.81
N ALA A 128 -0.61 6.85 4.96
CA ALA A 128 -1.68 7.74 4.51
C ALA A 128 -1.72 9.08 5.28
N GLU A 129 -1.44 9.04 6.58
CA GLU A 129 -1.32 10.24 7.43
C GLU A 129 -0.10 11.09 7.07
N ILE A 130 1.06 10.48 6.80
CA ILE A 130 2.27 11.17 6.30
C ILE A 130 1.93 11.92 5.01
N LYS A 131 1.33 11.26 4.02
CA LYS A 131 0.92 11.90 2.76
C LYS A 131 0.01 13.11 3.00
N THR A 132 -0.96 12.98 3.90
CA THR A 132 -1.88 14.08 4.26
C THR A 132 -1.13 15.24 4.92
N ALA A 133 -0.26 14.94 5.90
CA ALA A 133 0.51 15.94 6.61
C ALA A 133 1.46 16.71 5.70
N LEU A 134 2.06 16.04 4.70
CA LEU A 134 2.90 16.69 3.69
C LEU A 134 2.09 17.63 2.79
N ALA A 135 0.88 17.23 2.39
CA ALA A 135 -0.03 18.10 1.62
C ALA A 135 -0.48 19.32 2.44
N ASP A 136 -0.84 19.13 3.71
CA ASP A 136 -1.23 20.21 4.62
C ASP A 136 -0.06 21.16 4.92
N TYR A 137 1.16 20.61 5.07
CA TYR A 137 2.38 21.40 5.20
C TYR A 137 2.58 22.28 3.97
N LYS A 138 2.50 21.71 2.77
CA LYS A 138 2.67 22.46 1.52
C LYS A 138 1.63 23.56 1.37
N LYS A 139 0.36 23.26 1.67
CA LYS A 139 -0.74 24.22 1.64
C LYS A 139 -0.53 25.38 2.61
N SER A 140 -0.02 25.10 3.81
CA SER A 140 0.17 26.10 4.86
C SER A 140 1.42 26.97 4.63
N ASN A 141 2.49 26.40 4.08
CA ASN A 141 3.78 27.06 3.90
C ASN A 141 4.03 27.59 2.48
N GLY A 142 3.21 27.20 1.51
CA GLY A 142 3.38 27.55 0.09
C GLY A 142 4.53 26.81 -0.62
N GLN A 143 5.18 25.86 0.06
CA GLN A 143 6.31 25.07 -0.45
C GLN A 143 6.33 23.68 0.18
N VAL A 144 6.96 22.72 -0.50
CA VAL A 144 7.15 21.37 0.03
C VAL A 144 8.01 21.36 1.29
N ALA A 145 7.92 20.29 2.07
CA ALA A 145 8.64 20.14 3.33
C ALA A 145 10.14 19.95 3.08
N SER A 146 10.99 20.52 3.94
CA SER A 146 12.42 20.20 3.91
C SER A 146 12.64 18.79 4.45
N GLU A 147 13.82 18.20 4.22
CA GLU A 147 14.15 16.89 4.78
C GLU A 147 14.02 16.83 6.32
N SER A 148 14.37 17.92 7.02
CA SER A 148 14.20 18.00 8.47
C SER A 148 12.72 18.00 8.87
N ASP A 149 11.88 18.71 8.12
CA ASP A 149 10.44 18.76 8.35
C ASP A 149 9.78 17.41 8.03
N ILE A 150 10.20 16.75 6.94
CA ILE A 150 9.76 15.39 6.58
C ILE A 150 10.08 14.40 7.71
N ASN A 151 11.31 14.43 8.23
CA ASN A 151 11.69 13.58 9.36
C ASN A 151 10.81 13.84 10.59
N THR A 152 10.53 15.11 10.90
CA THR A 152 9.67 15.49 12.03
C THR A 152 8.25 14.94 11.83
N ILE A 153 7.66 15.18 10.66
CA ILE A 153 6.32 14.69 10.30
C ILE A 153 6.24 13.16 10.42
N ILE A 154 7.23 12.44 9.89
CA ILE A 154 7.25 10.97 9.94
C ILE A 154 7.31 10.48 11.38
N ASN A 155 8.22 11.02 12.20
CA ASN A 155 8.33 10.60 13.60
C ASN A 155 7.04 10.90 14.39
N ASP A 156 6.44 12.07 14.21
CA ASP A 156 5.19 12.44 14.85
C ASP A 156 4.05 11.50 14.47
N VAL A 157 3.92 11.16 13.18
CA VAL A 157 2.90 10.24 12.69
C VAL A 157 3.15 8.81 13.20
N LEU A 158 4.40 8.32 13.18
CA LEU A 158 4.73 7.00 13.72
C LEU A 158 4.42 6.93 15.22
N ALA A 159 4.75 7.97 16.00
CA ALA A 159 4.41 8.04 17.42
C ALA A 159 2.90 8.00 17.66
N ASN A 160 2.12 8.77 16.88
CA ASN A 160 0.66 8.79 16.98
C ASN A 160 -0.01 7.44 16.64
N ASN A 161 0.68 6.61 15.86
CA ASN A 161 0.21 5.27 15.50
C ASN A 161 0.88 4.15 16.33
N GLY A 162 1.64 4.50 17.38
CA GLY A 162 2.27 3.53 18.28
C GLY A 162 3.49 2.80 17.70
N LEU A 163 4.07 3.33 16.61
CA LEU A 163 5.15 2.72 15.84
C LEU A 163 6.55 3.29 16.15
N GLU A 164 6.65 4.36 16.96
CA GLU A 164 7.91 5.07 17.25
C GLU A 164 9.04 4.18 17.78
N ASN A 165 8.72 3.19 18.62
CA ASN A 165 9.73 2.28 19.21
C ASN A 165 9.84 0.94 18.48
N VAL A 166 9.10 0.77 17.39
CA VAL A 166 9.05 -0.47 16.60
C VAL A 166 9.83 -0.27 15.30
N ILE A 167 9.61 0.86 14.63
CA ILE A 167 10.25 1.19 13.36
C ILE A 167 11.70 1.63 13.59
N THR A 168 12.62 1.07 12.81
CA THR A 168 14.05 1.34 12.87
C THR A 168 14.43 2.62 12.12
N ALA A 169 15.62 3.16 12.41
CA ALA A 169 16.14 4.34 11.69
C ALA A 169 16.29 4.12 10.18
N ASP A 170 16.67 2.91 9.76
CA ASP A 170 16.79 2.57 8.34
C ASP A 170 15.42 2.56 7.65
N GLU A 171 14.39 2.05 8.32
CA GLU A 171 13.01 2.08 7.83
C GLU A 171 12.44 3.51 7.79
N ILE A 172 12.75 4.33 8.79
CA ILE A 172 12.44 5.77 8.75
C ILE A 172 13.10 6.42 7.53
N SER A 173 14.36 6.10 7.22
CA SER A 173 15.04 6.62 6.03
C SER A 173 14.35 6.23 4.72
N LYS A 174 13.78 5.02 4.64
CA LYS A 174 12.97 4.59 3.49
C LYS A 174 11.69 5.40 3.38
N LEU A 175 10.99 5.61 4.50
CA LEU A 175 9.80 6.45 4.56
C LEU A 175 10.10 7.92 4.18
N VAL A 176 11.25 8.46 4.60
CA VAL A 176 11.73 9.80 4.19
C VAL A 176 11.97 9.85 2.68
N THR A 177 12.57 8.80 2.11
CA THR A 177 12.86 8.72 0.67
C THR A 177 11.55 8.66 -0.14
N PHE A 178 10.60 7.84 0.30
CA PHE A 178 9.25 7.80 -0.26
C PHE A 178 8.54 9.16 -0.13
N ALA A 179 8.56 9.77 1.06
CA ALA A 179 7.92 11.05 1.31
C ALA A 179 8.47 12.15 0.39
N LYS A 180 9.79 12.24 0.23
CA LYS A 180 10.43 13.16 -0.73
C LYS A 180 9.89 12.96 -2.14
N ALA A 181 9.91 11.72 -2.63
CA ALA A 181 9.40 11.39 -3.95
C ALA A 181 7.92 11.76 -4.11
N TYR A 182 7.09 11.49 -3.10
CA TYR A 182 5.67 11.85 -3.10
C TYR A 182 5.43 13.35 -3.25
N GLN A 183 6.19 14.20 -2.55
CA GLN A 183 6.05 15.67 -2.65
C GLN A 183 6.44 16.24 -4.01
N GLU A 184 7.24 15.51 -4.79
CA GLU A 184 7.63 15.89 -6.16
C GLU A 184 6.54 15.55 -7.20
N THR A 185 5.53 14.76 -6.83
CA THR A 185 4.43 14.42 -7.72
C THR A 185 3.28 15.41 -7.63
N SER A 186 2.42 15.40 -8.65
CA SER A 186 1.17 16.16 -8.63
C SER A 186 0.12 15.59 -7.64
N ALA A 187 0.35 14.41 -7.05
CA ALA A 187 -0.59 13.79 -6.11
C ALA A 187 -0.73 14.62 -4.82
N ILE A 188 0.32 15.31 -4.38
CA ILE A 188 0.30 16.15 -3.17
C ILE A 188 -0.67 17.33 -3.26
N ASP A 189 -0.97 17.81 -4.48
CA ASP A 189 -1.89 18.93 -4.73
C ASP A 189 -3.28 18.47 -5.16
N SER A 190 -3.50 17.17 -5.33
CA SER A 190 -4.76 16.63 -5.86
C SER A 190 -5.83 16.57 -4.75
N ALA A 191 -6.93 17.28 -5.00
CA ALA A 191 -8.09 17.26 -4.10
C ALA A 191 -8.73 15.87 -4.05
N GLU A 192 -8.70 15.13 -5.16
CA GLU A 192 -9.18 13.76 -5.28
C GLU A 192 -8.35 12.82 -4.41
N VAL A 193 -7.02 12.86 -4.53
CA VAL A 193 -6.11 12.08 -3.68
C VAL A 193 -6.34 12.40 -2.21
N ALA A 194 -6.43 13.69 -1.86
CA ALA A 194 -6.67 14.11 -0.48
C ALA A 194 -8.02 13.58 0.07
N ALA A 195 -9.09 13.62 -0.73
CA ALA A 195 -10.40 13.10 -0.35
C ALA A 195 -10.36 11.57 -0.14
N GLN A 196 -9.73 10.86 -1.06
CA GLN A 196 -9.59 9.40 -1.02
C GLN A 196 -8.72 8.94 0.16
N LEU A 197 -7.62 9.63 0.46
CA LEU A 197 -6.79 9.35 1.64
C LEU A 197 -7.56 9.59 2.95
N ASN A 198 -8.39 10.64 3.02
CA ASN A 198 -9.22 10.88 4.20
C ASN A 198 -10.27 9.80 4.41
N GLN A 199 -10.89 9.30 3.34
CA GLN A 199 -11.81 8.18 3.41
C GLN A 199 -11.10 6.88 3.80
N PHE A 200 -9.95 6.60 3.20
CA PHE A 200 -9.11 5.45 3.55
C PHE A 200 -8.75 5.44 5.04
N LYS A 201 -8.27 6.56 5.59
CA LYS A 201 -7.93 6.66 7.02
C LYS A 201 -9.13 6.34 7.92
N GLN A 202 -10.32 6.86 7.61
CA GLN A 202 -11.53 6.56 8.39
C GLN A 202 -11.91 5.08 8.33
N GLN A 203 -11.77 4.44 7.17
CA GLN A 203 -12.03 3.01 7.02
C GLN A 203 -10.99 2.17 7.77
N ALA A 204 -9.71 2.54 7.68
CA ALA A 204 -8.63 1.89 8.41
C ALA A 204 -8.83 2.01 9.94
N GLU A 205 -9.21 3.19 10.43
CA GLU A 205 -9.53 3.40 11.86
C GLU A 205 -10.68 2.53 12.35
N GLN A 206 -11.73 2.37 11.53
CA GLN A 206 -12.86 1.51 11.86
C GLN A 206 -12.43 0.05 11.94
N GLN A 207 -11.67 -0.45 10.96
CA GLN A 207 -11.16 -1.82 10.95
C GLN A 207 -10.23 -2.10 12.14
N ILE A 208 -9.32 -1.17 12.43
CA ILE A 208 -8.43 -1.25 13.59
C ILE A 208 -9.26 -1.26 14.88
N SER A 209 -10.22 -0.34 15.05
CA SER A 209 -11.07 -0.29 16.24
C SER A 209 -11.92 -1.56 16.41
N GLU A 210 -12.44 -2.13 15.33
CA GLU A 210 -13.22 -3.37 15.36
C GLU A 210 -12.34 -4.57 15.71
N ALA A 211 -11.13 -4.65 15.14
CA ALA A 211 -10.14 -5.65 15.52
C ALA A 211 -9.81 -5.57 17.02
N TYR A 212 -9.51 -4.37 17.56
CA TYR A 212 -9.24 -4.20 18.99
C TYR A 212 -10.42 -4.60 19.89
N LYS A 213 -11.66 -4.25 19.53
CA LYS A 213 -12.86 -4.67 20.27
C LYS A 213 -13.03 -6.19 20.24
N ASN A 214 -12.87 -6.80 19.07
CA ASN A 214 -12.98 -8.25 18.90
C ASN A 214 -11.86 -9.00 19.65
N LEU A 215 -10.64 -8.45 19.70
CA LEU A 215 -9.49 -9.02 20.43
C LEU A 215 -9.73 -9.01 21.94
N GLN A 216 -10.39 -7.97 22.47
CA GLN A 216 -10.74 -7.86 23.89
C GLN A 216 -11.82 -8.87 24.30
N ASP A 217 -12.70 -9.26 23.37
CA ASP A 217 -13.82 -10.17 23.62
C ASP A 217 -13.58 -11.65 23.26
N SER A 218 -12.61 -11.99 22.39
CA SER A 218 -12.71 -13.24 21.61
C SER A 218 -11.48 -14.17 21.52
N GLY A 219 -10.42 -14.00 22.34
CA GLY A 219 -9.26 -14.93 22.31
C GLY A 219 -8.61 -15.09 20.93
N ILE A 220 -8.78 -14.09 20.05
CA ILE A 220 -8.36 -14.12 18.64
C ILE A 220 -6.83 -14.04 18.54
N LEU A 221 -6.15 -13.45 19.52
CA LEU A 221 -4.68 -13.48 19.63
C LEU A 221 -4.12 -14.91 19.63
N GLU A 222 -4.81 -15.86 20.27
CA GLU A 222 -4.40 -17.27 20.28
C GLU A 222 -4.63 -17.95 18.93
N LYS A 223 -5.65 -17.53 18.16
CA LYS A 223 -5.94 -18.03 16.81
C LYS A 223 -5.01 -17.43 15.75
N ILE A 224 -4.65 -16.16 15.88
CA ILE A 224 -3.65 -15.47 15.05
C ILE A 224 -2.27 -16.10 15.31
N GLY A 225 -1.87 -16.28 16.58
CA GLY A 225 -0.64 -16.98 16.94
C GLY A 225 -0.58 -18.40 16.36
N ALA A 226 -1.69 -19.16 16.43
CA ALA A 226 -1.78 -20.49 15.84
C ALA A 226 -1.74 -20.49 14.30
N PHE A 227 -2.29 -19.46 13.63
CA PHE A 227 -2.20 -19.30 12.17
C PHE A 227 -0.75 -19.05 11.72
N PHE A 228 -0.05 -18.13 12.40
CA PHE A 228 1.35 -17.80 12.09
C PHE A 228 2.35 -18.90 12.47
N GLU A 229 2.12 -19.64 13.57
CA GLU A 229 2.91 -20.83 13.89
C GLU A 229 2.80 -21.91 12.80
N ASN A 230 1.62 -22.09 12.22
CA ASN A 230 1.40 -23.04 11.13
C ASN A 230 2.01 -22.55 9.81
N LEU A 231 2.01 -21.24 9.55
CA LEU A 231 2.70 -20.62 8.43
C LEU A 231 4.23 -20.80 8.51
N TRP A 232 4.83 -20.58 9.68
CA TRP A 232 6.27 -20.79 9.93
C TRP A 232 6.68 -22.27 9.79
N LYS A 233 5.87 -23.19 10.31
CA LYS A 233 6.07 -24.64 10.11
C LYS A 233 5.96 -25.06 8.64
N GLY A 234 5.10 -24.39 7.87
CA GLY A 234 4.99 -24.61 6.41
C GLY A 234 6.20 -24.10 5.62
N LEU A 235 6.75 -22.94 5.99
CA LEU A 235 7.92 -22.33 5.34
C LEU A 235 9.23 -23.06 5.66
N THR A 236 9.43 -23.48 6.91
CA THR A 236 10.63 -24.27 7.31
C THR A 236 10.65 -25.68 6.70
N GLY A 237 9.50 -26.24 6.31
CA GLY A 237 9.40 -27.50 5.59
C GLY A 237 9.76 -27.43 4.10
N LEU A 238 9.90 -26.23 3.53
CA LEU A 238 10.32 -26.02 2.14
C LEU A 238 11.84 -25.81 1.98
N PHE A 239 12.56 -25.60 3.08
CA PHE A 239 14.02 -25.40 3.12
C PHE A 239 14.76 -26.50 3.90
N ALA A 240 14.10 -27.62 4.21
CA ALA A 240 14.67 -28.83 4.81
C ALA A 240 14.76 -29.98 3.82
#